data_AF-X0S3W8-F1
#
_entry.id   AF-X0S3W8-F1
#
_cell.length_a   1.000
_cell.length_b   1.000
_cell.length_c   1.000
_cell.angle_alpha   90.00
_cell.angle_beta   90.00
_cell.angle_gamma   90.00
#
_symmetry.space_group_name_H-M   'P 1'
#
loop_
_entity.id
_entity.type
_entity.pdbx_description
1 polymer ?
#
loop_
_entity_poly.entity_id
_entity_poly.type
_entity_poly.pdbx_seq_one_letter_code
_entity_poly.pdbx_strand_id
1 'polypeptide(L)'
;MKKSLITIILIFLPLVVFADSTSFGPEILFEDKIKFTQVDGNEYIDSGLDGWVNIGATIGIEMNAPTWAMGELTTAGEAIFNSSSLDVDFTVNWDTGVGLFVQGSDGYVGIGTASPDQPLEITGSAAIHLNGDGQAMIEIDRSDVGKRSEIRFQTADSTQWVVGLADSDNLGDGSEFFIGQSAGGASSTLVLETTGNVGIGVADPHSTLEVNGAI
;
A
#
# COMPACT_ATOMS: atom_id res chain seq x y z
N MET A 1 -24.64 76.98 40.66
CA MET A 1 -24.81 75.51 40.78
C MET A 1 -25.49 74.98 39.52
N LYS A 2 -24.87 74.08 38.76
CA LYS A 2 -25.41 72.74 38.45
C LYS A 2 -24.56 72.03 37.39
N LYS A 3 -23.83 71.04 37.89
CA LYS A 3 -23.44 69.74 37.32
C LYS A 3 -22.97 69.71 35.85
N SER A 4 -21.65 69.53 35.71
CA SER A 4 -21.09 68.65 34.69
C SER A 4 -21.78 67.28 34.75
N LEU A 5 -22.26 66.78 33.61
CA LEU A 5 -22.48 65.35 33.43
C LEU A 5 -21.72 64.92 32.16
N ILE A 6 -20.79 64.00 32.40
CA ILE A 6 -19.97 63.28 31.45
C ILE A 6 -20.90 62.49 30.52
N THR A 7 -20.84 62.76 29.22
CA THR A 7 -21.39 61.84 28.22
C THR A 7 -20.42 60.66 28.11
N ILE A 8 -20.78 59.55 28.73
CA ILE A 8 -20.10 58.27 28.52
C ILE A 8 -20.44 57.82 27.09
N ILE A 9 -19.46 57.86 26.20
CA ILE A 9 -19.56 57.20 24.88
C ILE A 9 -19.28 55.71 25.15
N LEU A 10 -20.35 54.91 25.30
CA LEU A 10 -20.27 53.46 25.29
C LEU A 10 -20.08 52.99 23.84
N ILE A 11 -18.83 52.71 23.45
CA ILE A 11 -18.54 51.98 22.21
C ILE A 11 -18.73 50.49 22.53
N PHE A 12 -19.91 49.94 22.22
CA PHE A 12 -20.10 48.50 22.19
C PHE A 12 -19.55 47.96 20.86
N LEU A 13 -18.43 47.23 20.90
CA LEU A 13 -18.02 46.35 19.80
C LEU A 13 -18.98 45.15 19.74
N PRO A 14 -19.38 44.68 18.55
CA PRO A 14 -20.61 43.90 18.41
C PRO A 14 -20.39 42.46 18.86
N LEU A 15 -21.02 42.08 19.97
CA LEU A 15 -21.48 40.71 20.12
C LEU A 15 -22.69 40.57 19.19
N VAL A 16 -22.50 39.96 18.02
CA VAL A 16 -23.62 39.61 17.15
C VAL A 16 -24.18 38.28 17.65
N VAL A 17 -25.34 38.34 18.30
CA VAL A 17 -26.12 37.14 18.64
C VAL A 17 -27.09 36.91 17.49
N PHE A 18 -26.88 35.82 16.78
CA PHE A 18 -27.80 35.34 15.74
C PHE A 18 -28.92 34.54 16.41
N ALA A 19 -30.18 34.75 16.01
CA ALA A 19 -31.32 33.99 16.52
C ALA A 19 -31.24 32.52 16.06
N ASP A 20 -31.95 31.62 16.75
CA ASP A 20 -31.87 30.14 16.60
C ASP A 20 -32.10 29.56 15.18
N SER A 21 -32.47 30.39 14.20
CA SER A 21 -32.72 29.99 12.80
C SER A 21 -32.19 30.99 11.76
N THR A 22 -31.07 31.67 12.04
CA THR A 22 -30.47 32.54 11.03
C THR A 22 -29.90 31.74 9.87
N SER A 23 -30.53 31.88 8.71
CA SER A 23 -29.92 31.52 7.44
C SER A 23 -28.92 32.60 7.05
N PHE A 24 -27.71 32.19 6.74
CA PHE A 24 -26.74 33.07 6.10
C PHE A 24 -26.92 33.01 4.58
N GLY A 25 -26.35 34.00 3.89
CA GLY A 25 -26.28 34.00 2.43
C GLY A 25 -25.49 32.81 1.87
N PRO A 26 -25.26 32.75 0.55
CA PRO A 26 -24.63 31.60 -0.09
C PRO A 26 -23.18 31.34 0.36
N GLU A 27 -22.48 32.34 0.89
CA GLU A 27 -21.12 32.23 1.40
C GLU A 27 -20.97 32.98 2.74
N ILE A 28 -20.23 32.40 3.67
CA ILE A 28 -19.83 33.04 4.93
C ILE A 28 -18.31 32.98 5.01
N LEU A 29 -17.66 34.14 5.08
CA LEU A 29 -16.22 34.26 5.31
C LEU A 29 -15.97 34.52 6.79
N PHE A 30 -15.09 33.72 7.41
CA PHE A 30 -14.60 33.95 8.76
C PHE A 30 -13.12 34.36 8.67
N GLU A 31 -12.77 35.52 9.23
CA GLU A 31 -11.39 36.04 9.23
C GLU A 31 -10.47 35.35 10.25
N ASP A 32 -11.04 34.53 11.16
CA ASP A 32 -10.32 33.76 12.19
C ASP A 32 -11.01 32.39 12.45
N LYS A 33 -10.62 31.68 13.51
CA LYS A 33 -11.12 30.36 13.88
C LYS A 33 -12.64 30.33 13.99
N ILE A 34 -13.23 29.35 13.32
CA ILE A 34 -14.58 28.89 13.62
C ILE A 34 -14.49 28.01 14.86
N LYS A 35 -15.16 28.42 15.95
CA LYS A 35 -15.21 27.67 17.20
C LYS A 35 -16.64 27.21 17.46
N PHE A 36 -16.85 25.90 17.49
CA PHE A 36 -18.10 25.32 17.95
C PHE A 36 -17.99 25.05 19.46
N THR A 37 -18.85 25.66 20.26
CA THR A 37 -18.95 25.42 21.72
C THR A 37 -20.39 25.09 22.06
N GLN A 38 -20.63 24.07 22.88
CA GLN A 38 -21.96 23.76 23.39
C GLN A 38 -22.05 23.87 24.90
N VAL A 39 -23.23 24.27 25.39
CA VAL A 39 -23.51 24.38 26.83
C VAL A 39 -24.88 23.79 27.23
N ASP A 40 -25.82 23.50 26.31
CA ASP A 40 -27.23 23.33 26.72
C ASP A 40 -28.15 22.38 25.93
N GLY A 41 -27.62 21.45 25.11
CA GLY A 41 -28.36 20.23 24.76
C GLY A 41 -29.48 20.36 23.72
N ASN A 42 -29.30 21.19 22.69
CA ASN A 42 -30.05 21.12 21.43
C ASN A 42 -29.09 21.37 20.24
N GLU A 43 -28.49 20.30 19.75
CA GLU A 43 -27.34 20.25 18.83
C GLU A 43 -27.73 20.46 17.34
N TYR A 44 -26.93 21.22 16.58
CA TYR A 44 -26.99 21.28 15.10
C TYR A 44 -25.66 20.95 14.40
N ILE A 45 -24.75 20.23 15.06
CA ILE A 45 -23.52 19.69 14.43
C ILE A 45 -23.32 18.24 14.88
N ASP A 46 -24.40 17.49 14.93
CA ASP A 46 -24.40 16.05 15.12
C ASP A 46 -25.66 15.53 14.42
N SER A 47 -25.50 14.68 13.41
CA SER A 47 -26.64 14.06 12.73
C SER A 47 -27.05 12.70 13.35
N GLY A 48 -26.47 12.32 14.50
CA GLY A 48 -26.61 10.98 15.08
C GLY A 48 -26.45 10.82 16.61
N LEU A 49 -26.14 11.85 17.40
CA LEU A 49 -25.80 11.76 18.84
C LEU A 49 -24.58 10.88 19.12
N ASP A 50 -23.55 10.97 18.27
CA ASP A 50 -22.32 10.17 18.39
C ASP A 50 -21.07 10.99 18.78
N GLY A 51 -21.18 12.32 18.90
CA GLY A 51 -20.10 13.20 19.34
C GLY A 51 -19.12 13.63 18.23
N TRP A 52 -19.49 13.45 16.96
CA TRP A 52 -18.67 13.83 15.81
C TRP A 52 -19.31 14.94 14.96
N VAL A 53 -18.46 15.78 14.34
CA VAL A 53 -18.90 16.78 13.37
C VAL A 53 -19.19 16.09 12.03
N ASN A 54 -20.46 16.04 11.63
CA ASN A 54 -20.85 15.47 10.34
C ASN A 54 -20.74 16.49 9.21
N ILE A 55 -19.75 16.31 8.34
CA ILE A 55 -19.59 17.11 7.13
C ILE A 55 -20.22 16.34 5.97
N GLY A 56 -21.54 16.42 5.88
CA GLY A 56 -22.34 15.75 4.85
C GLY A 56 -22.66 16.69 3.70
N ALA A 57 -21.88 16.63 2.63
CA ALA A 57 -22.32 17.14 1.34
C ALA A 57 -22.13 16.06 0.27
N THR A 58 -23.00 16.09 -0.75
CA THR A 58 -22.87 15.33 -2.00
C THR A 58 -21.56 15.61 -2.75
N ILE A 59 -20.76 16.57 -2.25
CA ILE A 59 -19.45 17.01 -2.72
C ILE A 59 -18.47 16.93 -1.53
N GLY A 60 -17.26 16.42 -1.74
CA GLY A 60 -16.29 16.14 -0.68
C GLY A 60 -15.74 17.38 0.05
N ILE A 61 -14.87 17.14 1.04
CA ILE A 61 -14.11 18.20 1.73
C ILE A 61 -12.82 18.44 0.94
N GLU A 62 -12.62 19.66 0.44
CA GLU A 62 -11.34 20.07 -0.13
C GLU A 62 -10.48 20.76 0.94
N MET A 63 -9.24 20.30 1.08
CA MET A 63 -8.26 20.87 1.99
C MET A 63 -7.10 21.44 1.17
N ASN A 64 -7.04 22.77 1.05
CA ASN A 64 -6.05 23.46 0.20
C ASN A 64 -4.66 23.65 0.84
N ALA A 65 -4.42 22.99 1.98
CA ALA A 65 -3.16 23.05 2.72
C ALA A 65 -2.94 21.71 3.44
N PRO A 66 -1.69 21.36 3.80
CA PRO A 66 -1.40 20.19 4.62
C PRO A 66 -2.21 20.21 5.91
N THR A 67 -2.91 19.11 6.20
CA THR A 67 -3.76 18.97 7.37
C THR A 67 -3.28 17.82 8.23
N TRP A 68 -3.10 18.10 9.52
CA TRP A 68 -2.72 17.08 10.49
C TRP A 68 -3.98 16.48 11.10
N ALA A 69 -4.26 15.22 10.78
CA ALA A 69 -5.23 14.43 11.52
C ALA A 69 -4.53 13.88 12.77
N MET A 70 -4.92 14.37 13.96
CA MET A 70 -4.46 13.82 15.23
C MET A 70 -5.44 12.73 15.67
N GLY A 71 -5.35 11.53 15.09
CA GLY A 71 -6.25 10.44 15.44
C GLY A 71 -6.33 9.32 14.41
N GLU A 72 -7.42 8.57 14.48
CA GLU A 72 -7.78 7.48 13.57
C GLU A 72 -8.66 8.00 12.43
N LEU A 73 -8.47 7.47 11.22
CA LEU A 73 -9.44 7.56 10.13
C LEU A 73 -10.33 6.31 10.19
N THR A 74 -11.54 6.44 10.73
CA THR A 74 -12.52 5.33 10.75
C THR A 74 -13.52 5.50 9.61
N THR A 75 -13.64 4.51 8.74
CA THR A 75 -14.63 4.47 7.64
C THR A 75 -15.54 3.25 7.80
N ALA A 76 -16.84 3.41 7.52
CA ALA A 76 -17.78 2.28 7.51
C ALA A 76 -17.60 1.34 6.29
N GLY A 77 -16.75 1.74 5.34
CA GLY A 77 -16.37 0.98 4.13
C GLY A 77 -14.89 1.21 3.79
N GLU A 78 -14.56 1.25 2.50
CA GLU A 78 -13.19 1.43 2.02
C GLU A 78 -12.67 2.87 2.21
N ALA A 79 -11.44 3.01 2.68
CA ALA A 79 -10.67 4.24 2.55
C ALA A 79 -9.98 4.22 1.18
N ILE A 80 -10.50 4.97 0.22
CA ILE A 80 -9.96 5.04 -1.14
C ILE A 80 -9.03 6.24 -1.25
N PHE A 81 -7.76 5.99 -1.53
CA PHE A 81 -6.78 7.02 -1.86
C PHE A 81 -6.60 7.05 -3.39
N ASN A 82 -6.50 8.25 -3.97
CA ASN A 82 -6.25 8.42 -5.41
C ASN A 82 -7.29 7.70 -6.32
N SER A 83 -8.58 7.83 -6.04
CA SER A 83 -9.67 7.17 -6.79
C SER A 83 -9.77 7.55 -8.27
N SER A 84 -9.16 8.67 -8.66
CA SER A 84 -9.10 9.14 -10.04
C SER A 84 -7.92 8.55 -10.83
N SER A 85 -7.14 7.64 -10.23
CA SER A 85 -5.96 7.02 -10.83
C SER A 85 -4.97 8.05 -11.38
N LEU A 86 -4.77 9.13 -10.63
CA LEU A 86 -3.76 10.12 -10.96
C LEU A 86 -2.36 9.54 -10.68
N ASP A 87 -1.33 10.12 -11.27
CA ASP A 87 0.06 9.80 -10.92
C ASP A 87 0.41 10.49 -9.59
N VAL A 88 -0.11 9.93 -8.49
CA VAL A 88 0.09 10.42 -7.13
C VAL A 88 0.49 9.25 -6.24
N ASP A 89 1.66 9.37 -5.64
CA ASP A 89 2.21 8.38 -4.73
C ASP A 89 1.50 8.35 -3.38
N PHE A 90 1.44 7.16 -2.78
CA PHE A 90 1.06 6.99 -1.39
C PHE A 90 2.27 6.51 -0.58
N THR A 91 2.54 7.16 0.55
CA THR A 91 3.69 6.83 1.39
C THR A 91 3.31 6.76 2.86
N VAL A 92 3.71 5.67 3.52
CA VAL A 92 3.72 5.53 4.97
C VAL A 92 5.17 5.55 5.42
N ASN A 93 5.57 6.66 6.04
CA ASN A 93 6.93 6.85 6.55
C ASN A 93 7.05 6.33 7.99
N TRP A 94 8.24 5.89 8.34
CA TRP A 94 8.68 5.74 9.74
C TRP A 94 9.77 6.80 10.02
N ASP A 95 10.16 6.95 11.28
CA ASP A 95 11.02 8.03 11.80
C ASP A 95 12.10 8.55 10.82
N THR A 96 12.87 7.64 10.21
CA THR A 96 14.00 8.01 9.35
C THR A 96 13.90 7.51 7.91
N GLY A 97 12.76 6.96 7.48
CA GLY A 97 12.67 6.37 6.15
C GLY A 97 11.27 6.00 5.70
N VAL A 98 11.23 5.33 4.55
CA VAL A 98 9.99 4.88 3.91
C VAL A 98 9.65 3.50 4.46
N GLY A 99 8.43 3.34 4.96
CA GLY A 99 7.92 2.06 5.46
C GLY A 99 7.23 1.30 4.33
N LEU A 100 6.13 1.86 3.83
CA LEU A 100 5.39 1.40 2.66
C LEU A 100 5.30 2.53 1.64
N PHE A 101 5.56 2.21 0.38
CA PHE A 101 5.42 3.11 -0.75
C PHE A 101 4.59 2.43 -1.83
N VAL A 102 3.61 3.14 -2.39
CA VAL A 102 2.85 2.72 -3.56
C VAL A 102 3.03 3.79 -4.61
N GLN A 103 3.67 3.41 -5.72
CA GLN A 103 4.01 4.31 -6.82
C GLN A 103 2.77 4.58 -7.68
N GLY A 104 2.43 5.86 -7.84
CA GLY A 104 1.23 6.28 -8.59
C GLY A 104 1.30 5.94 -10.08
N SER A 105 2.50 5.90 -10.66
CA SER A 105 2.70 5.79 -12.10
C SER A 105 2.49 4.38 -12.67
N ASP A 106 2.90 3.34 -11.94
CA ASP A 106 2.91 1.94 -12.38
C ASP A 106 2.36 0.95 -11.34
N GLY A 107 2.02 1.42 -10.13
CA GLY A 107 1.48 0.61 -9.06
C GLY A 107 2.50 -0.25 -8.32
N TYR A 108 3.81 0.00 -8.50
CA TYR A 108 4.84 -0.75 -7.80
C TYR A 108 4.81 -0.46 -6.30
N VAL A 109 5.06 -1.50 -5.50
CA VAL A 109 5.02 -1.43 -4.04
C VAL A 109 6.42 -1.61 -3.48
N GLY A 110 6.89 -0.59 -2.77
CA GLY A 110 8.16 -0.63 -2.04
C GLY A 110 7.93 -0.82 -0.54
N ILE A 111 8.71 -1.72 0.09
CA ILE A 111 8.89 -1.79 1.54
C ILE A 111 10.34 -1.44 1.86
N GLY A 112 10.56 -0.34 2.57
CA GLY A 112 11.89 0.20 2.84
C GLY A 112 12.52 1.02 1.70
N THR A 113 11.86 1.13 0.54
CA THR A 113 12.32 1.89 -0.64
C THR A 113 11.19 2.75 -1.21
N ALA A 114 11.53 3.94 -1.72
CA ALA A 114 10.62 4.82 -2.48
C ALA A 114 10.87 4.77 -4.00
N SER A 115 11.70 3.83 -4.46
CA SER A 115 12.01 3.66 -5.88
C SER A 115 12.08 2.16 -6.18
N PRO A 116 10.95 1.45 -6.07
CA PRO A 116 10.90 0.03 -6.40
C PRO A 116 11.21 -0.18 -7.90
N ASP A 117 12.05 -1.17 -8.23
CA ASP A 117 12.32 -1.58 -9.61
C ASP A 117 11.62 -2.90 -10.01
N GLN A 118 10.93 -3.51 -9.04
CA GLN A 118 10.02 -4.64 -9.23
C GLN A 118 8.59 -4.28 -8.77
N PRO A 119 7.54 -4.99 -9.25
CA PRO A 119 6.17 -4.78 -8.79
C PRO A 119 5.99 -4.83 -7.26
N LEU A 120 6.80 -5.64 -6.58
CA LEU A 120 6.98 -5.62 -5.14
C LEU A 120 8.48 -5.71 -4.83
N GLU A 121 9.03 -4.72 -4.14
CA GLU A 121 10.42 -4.71 -3.69
C GLU A 121 10.53 -4.49 -2.18
N ILE A 122 11.35 -5.31 -1.53
CA ILE A 122 11.67 -5.18 -0.10
C ILE A 122 13.19 -5.00 0.01
N THR A 123 13.62 -3.89 0.60
CA THR A 123 15.06 -3.54 0.71
C THR A 123 15.54 -3.51 2.17
N GLY A 124 16.86 -3.34 2.36
CA GLY A 124 17.51 -3.38 3.68
C GLY A 124 17.79 -4.80 4.15
N SER A 125 17.57 -5.11 5.43
CA SER A 125 17.60 -6.49 5.96
C SER A 125 16.31 -7.23 5.59
N ALA A 126 16.05 -7.35 4.29
CA ALA A 126 14.82 -7.89 3.73
C ALA A 126 14.64 -9.36 4.10
N ALA A 127 13.53 -9.69 4.74
CA ALA A 127 13.13 -11.05 5.07
C ALA A 127 11.61 -11.17 4.99
N ILE A 128 11.13 -12.31 4.47
CA ILE A 128 9.72 -12.68 4.50
C ILE A 128 9.58 -13.83 5.51
N HIS A 129 9.00 -13.55 6.68
CA HIS A 129 8.72 -14.56 7.69
C HIS A 129 7.27 -15.03 7.58
N LEU A 130 7.08 -16.27 7.11
CA LEU A 130 5.76 -16.90 7.01
C LEU A 130 5.51 -17.74 8.27
N ASN A 131 4.72 -17.20 9.22
CA ASN A 131 4.42 -17.87 10.49
C ASN A 131 2.99 -18.45 10.48
N GLY A 132 2.83 -19.65 9.93
CA GLY A 132 1.54 -20.34 9.87
C GLY A 132 1.30 -21.23 11.10
N ASP A 133 0.13 -21.11 11.73
CA ASP A 133 -0.33 -22.00 12.80
C ASP A 133 -0.72 -23.42 12.27
N GLY A 134 -1.00 -23.52 10.97
CA GLY A 134 -1.22 -24.80 10.28
C GLY A 134 -0.22 -25.04 9.14
N GLN A 135 -0.29 -24.20 8.10
CA GLN A 135 0.57 -24.27 6.92
C GLN A 135 1.14 -22.89 6.60
N ALA A 136 2.39 -22.85 6.17
CA ALA A 136 3.02 -21.69 5.56
C ALA A 136 3.46 -22.09 4.15
N MET A 137 3.04 -21.34 3.13
CA MET A 137 3.27 -21.70 1.73
C MET A 137 3.73 -20.48 0.93
N ILE A 138 4.56 -20.74 -0.07
CA ILE A 138 4.79 -19.86 -1.20
C ILE A 138 4.22 -20.59 -2.41
N GLU A 139 3.20 -20.00 -3.04
CA GLU A 139 2.60 -20.51 -4.27
C GLU A 139 3.13 -19.70 -5.45
N ILE A 140 3.66 -20.38 -6.46
CA ILE A 140 4.17 -19.75 -7.68
C ILE A 140 3.48 -20.42 -8.86
N ASP A 141 2.42 -19.79 -9.34
CA ASP A 141 1.64 -20.26 -10.47
C ASP A 141 2.15 -19.66 -11.78
N ARG A 142 2.36 -20.51 -12.78
CA ARG A 142 2.71 -20.08 -14.14
C ARG A 142 1.53 -20.34 -15.05
N SER A 143 1.31 -19.45 -16.01
CA SER A 143 0.11 -19.50 -16.85
C SER A 143 0.09 -20.65 -17.88
N ASP A 144 1.24 -21.26 -18.17
CA ASP A 144 1.41 -22.33 -19.17
C ASP A 144 2.75 -23.06 -18.98
N VAL A 145 2.92 -24.23 -19.61
CA VAL A 145 4.19 -25.00 -19.59
C VAL A 145 5.33 -24.31 -20.36
N GLY A 146 5.03 -23.49 -21.37
CA GLY A 146 5.99 -22.62 -22.06
C GLY A 146 6.31 -21.34 -21.28
N LYS A 147 6.20 -21.40 -19.95
CA LYS A 147 6.52 -20.33 -19.01
C LYS A 147 7.25 -20.94 -17.82
N ARG A 148 8.02 -20.12 -17.12
CA ARG A 148 8.79 -20.52 -15.94
C ARG A 148 8.09 -20.15 -14.63
N SER A 149 8.24 -21.00 -13.63
CA SER A 149 7.93 -20.73 -12.23
C SER A 149 9.17 -21.06 -11.42
N GLU A 150 9.86 -20.06 -10.88
CA GLU A 150 11.22 -20.24 -10.36
C GLU A 150 11.57 -19.28 -9.21
N ILE A 151 12.47 -19.74 -8.35
CA ILE A 151 13.17 -18.95 -7.32
C ILE A 151 14.60 -18.71 -7.82
N ARG A 152 15.04 -17.45 -7.76
CA ARG A 152 16.38 -17.03 -8.18
C ARG A 152 17.24 -16.69 -6.98
N PHE A 153 18.46 -17.19 -6.97
CA PHE A 153 19.50 -16.83 -6.02
C PHE A 153 20.52 -15.96 -6.74
N GLN A 154 20.63 -14.70 -6.31
CA GLN A 154 21.48 -13.69 -6.95
C GLN A 154 22.64 -13.28 -6.04
N THR A 155 23.70 -12.75 -6.66
CA THR A 155 24.79 -12.05 -5.98
C THR A 155 25.05 -10.78 -6.77
N ALA A 156 24.86 -9.61 -6.14
CA ALA A 156 25.01 -8.30 -6.78
C ALA A 156 24.31 -8.26 -8.16
N ASP A 157 23.00 -8.50 -8.14
CA ASP A 157 22.09 -8.48 -9.29
C ASP A 157 22.32 -9.57 -10.36
N SER A 158 23.37 -10.38 -10.24
CA SER A 158 23.63 -11.52 -11.13
C SER A 158 23.04 -12.81 -10.58
N THR A 159 22.17 -13.46 -11.35
CA THR A 159 21.67 -14.82 -11.05
C THR A 159 22.82 -15.82 -10.99
N GLN A 160 22.91 -16.56 -9.89
CA GLN A 160 23.89 -17.63 -9.67
C GLN A 160 23.22 -19.00 -9.79
N TRP A 161 22.03 -19.13 -9.20
CA TRP A 161 21.25 -20.35 -9.20
C TRP A 161 19.77 -20.06 -9.39
N VAL A 162 19.08 -21.01 -9.98
CA VAL A 162 17.65 -21.02 -10.20
C VAL A 162 17.12 -22.39 -9.82
N VAL A 163 15.97 -22.42 -9.16
CA VAL A 163 15.22 -23.64 -8.85
C VAL A 163 13.76 -23.44 -9.21
N GLY A 164 13.13 -24.40 -9.88
CA GLY A 164 11.76 -24.22 -10.33
C GLY A 164 11.29 -25.26 -11.33
N LEU A 165 10.21 -24.94 -12.03
CA LEU A 165 9.69 -25.69 -13.17
C LEU A 165 10.26 -25.15 -14.48
N ALA A 166 10.68 -26.07 -15.35
CA ALA A 166 11.28 -25.78 -16.64
C ALA A 166 10.31 -25.07 -17.59
N ASP A 167 10.84 -24.21 -18.46
CA ASP A 167 10.08 -23.68 -19.59
C ASP A 167 10.16 -24.71 -20.73
N SER A 168 9.03 -25.17 -21.29
CA SER A 168 9.02 -26.18 -22.36
C SER A 168 9.73 -25.72 -23.64
N ASP A 169 9.94 -24.40 -23.82
CA ASP A 169 10.75 -23.87 -24.93
C ASP A 169 12.26 -24.07 -24.69
N ASN A 170 12.66 -24.39 -23.45
CA ASN A 170 14.05 -24.49 -23.00
C ASN A 170 14.47 -25.91 -22.60
N LEU A 171 13.61 -26.66 -21.89
CA LEU A 171 13.91 -27.99 -21.37
C LEU A 171 12.61 -28.83 -21.32
N GLY A 172 12.69 -30.04 -21.87
CA GLY A 172 11.67 -31.07 -21.71
C GLY A 172 10.28 -30.67 -22.23
N ASP A 173 9.24 -31.17 -21.57
CA ASP A 173 7.85 -30.78 -21.81
C ASP A 173 7.38 -29.63 -20.89
N GLY A 174 8.29 -29.12 -20.06
CA GLY A 174 8.08 -28.05 -19.10
C GLY A 174 7.60 -28.55 -17.74
N SER A 175 7.25 -29.82 -17.57
CA SER A 175 6.83 -30.38 -16.28
C SER A 175 7.99 -30.68 -15.33
N GLU A 176 9.22 -30.60 -15.82
CA GLU A 176 10.42 -30.96 -15.10
C GLU A 176 10.73 -29.97 -13.99
N PHE A 177 11.07 -30.49 -12.80
CA PHE A 177 11.68 -29.69 -11.76
C PHE A 177 13.19 -29.62 -12.01
N PHE A 178 13.77 -28.43 -11.97
CA PHE A 178 15.19 -28.25 -12.24
C PHE A 178 15.90 -27.42 -11.18
N ILE A 179 17.21 -27.65 -11.06
CA ILE A 179 18.17 -26.74 -10.41
C ILE A 179 19.27 -26.45 -11.41
N GLY A 180 19.54 -25.17 -11.68
CA GLY A 180 20.52 -24.77 -12.69
C GLY A 180 21.00 -23.33 -12.55
N GLN A 181 21.77 -22.87 -13.52
CA GLN A 181 22.39 -21.53 -13.52
C GLN A 181 21.69 -20.54 -14.48
N SER A 182 20.62 -20.97 -15.13
CA SER A 182 19.88 -20.16 -16.10
C SER A 182 18.38 -20.36 -15.95
N ALA A 183 17.62 -19.32 -16.25
CA ALA A 183 16.16 -19.33 -16.15
C ALA A 183 15.53 -20.38 -17.06
N GLY A 184 14.42 -20.96 -16.61
CA GLY A 184 13.63 -21.93 -17.38
C GLY A 184 14.33 -23.25 -17.73
N GLY A 185 15.45 -23.60 -17.09
CA GLY A 185 16.05 -24.94 -17.21
C GLY A 185 17.08 -25.15 -18.31
N ALA A 186 17.37 -24.16 -19.18
CA ALA A 186 18.30 -24.31 -20.31
C ALA A 186 19.75 -24.71 -19.94
N SER A 187 20.15 -24.51 -18.69
CA SER A 187 21.44 -24.94 -18.13
C SER A 187 21.21 -25.60 -16.78
N SER A 188 20.33 -26.61 -16.77
CA SER A 188 20.03 -27.43 -15.60
C SER A 188 21.22 -28.30 -15.22
N THR A 189 21.62 -28.23 -13.95
CA THR A 189 22.59 -29.13 -13.34
C THR A 189 21.91 -30.39 -12.82
N LEU A 190 20.70 -30.24 -12.28
CA LEU A 190 19.84 -31.33 -11.83
C LEU A 190 18.46 -31.20 -12.47
N VAL A 191 17.91 -32.32 -12.91
CA VAL A 191 16.54 -32.45 -13.44
C VAL A 191 15.84 -33.58 -12.69
N LEU A 192 14.58 -33.35 -12.30
CA LEU A 192 13.66 -34.35 -11.76
C LEU A 192 12.42 -34.40 -12.64
N GLU A 193 12.21 -35.55 -13.26
CA GLU A 193 11.06 -35.84 -14.09
C GLU A 193 9.82 -36.13 -13.25
N THR A 194 8.63 -35.90 -13.81
CA THR A 194 7.36 -36.30 -13.19
C THR A 194 7.23 -37.82 -13.02
N THR A 195 8.00 -38.59 -13.79
CA THR A 195 8.15 -40.05 -13.65
C THR A 195 9.00 -40.47 -12.45
N GLY A 196 9.71 -39.53 -11.83
CA GLY A 196 10.61 -39.76 -10.68
C GLY A 196 12.07 -40.04 -11.05
N ASN A 197 12.44 -39.98 -12.33
CA ASN A 197 13.84 -40.10 -12.75
C ASN A 197 14.63 -38.82 -12.43
N VAL A 198 15.87 -38.98 -11.98
CA VAL A 198 16.76 -37.87 -11.64
C VAL A 198 17.98 -37.87 -12.57
N GLY A 199 18.22 -36.72 -13.21
CA GLY A 199 19.41 -36.46 -14.03
C GLY A 199 20.37 -35.52 -13.32
N ILE A 200 21.67 -35.84 -13.28
CA ILE A 200 22.74 -34.93 -12.87
C ILE A 200 23.64 -34.69 -14.07
N GLY A 201 23.61 -33.47 -14.62
CA GLY A 201 24.24 -33.16 -15.92
C GLY A 201 23.57 -33.87 -17.11
N VAL A 202 22.36 -34.42 -16.91
CA VAL A 202 21.54 -35.12 -17.89
C VAL A 202 20.17 -34.46 -17.90
N ALA A 203 19.72 -34.01 -19.08
CA ALA A 203 18.48 -33.27 -19.25
C ALA A 203 17.24 -34.16 -19.37
N ASP A 204 17.39 -35.40 -19.84
CA ASP A 204 16.32 -36.37 -20.05
C ASP A 204 16.79 -37.75 -19.53
N PRO A 205 16.71 -38.01 -18.21
CA PRO A 205 17.19 -39.25 -17.62
C PRO A 205 16.30 -40.45 -17.96
N HIS A 206 16.90 -41.52 -18.52
CA HIS A 206 16.17 -42.76 -18.89
C HIS A 206 16.25 -43.86 -17.84
N SER A 207 16.86 -43.57 -16.70
CA SER A 207 16.94 -44.44 -15.54
C SER A 207 16.66 -43.65 -14.26
N THR A 208 16.36 -44.35 -13.16
CA THR A 208 15.99 -43.68 -11.89
C THR A 208 17.03 -42.65 -11.44
N LEU A 209 18.31 -42.90 -11.70
CA LEU A 209 19.39 -41.94 -11.52
C LEU A 209 20.37 -42.06 -12.69
N GLU A 210 20.53 -40.98 -13.43
CA GLU A 210 21.50 -40.87 -14.52
C GLU A 210 22.48 -39.72 -14.25
N VAL A 211 23.78 -39.98 -14.35
CA VAL A 211 24.84 -39.00 -14.06
C VAL A 211 25.77 -38.90 -15.25
N ASN A 212 25.89 -37.70 -15.81
CA ASN A 212 26.86 -37.38 -16.84
C ASN A 212 28.14 -36.81 -16.20
N GLY A 213 29.06 -37.70 -15.82
CA GLY A 213 30.32 -37.34 -15.18
C GLY A 213 31.03 -38.55 -14.57
N ALA A 214 32.21 -38.32 -14.00
CA ALA A 214 32.88 -39.34 -13.19
C ALA A 214 32.17 -39.47 -11.83
N ILE A 215 31.93 -40.72 -11.41
CA ILE A 215 31.24 -41.08 -10.16
C ILE A 215 32.24 -41.70 -9.19
#